data_AF-A0A821CGY5-F1
#
_entry.id   AF-A0A821CGY5-F1
#
_cell.length_a   1.000
_cell.length_b   1.000
_cell.length_c   1.000
_cell.angle_alpha   90.00
_cell.angle_beta   90.00
_cell.angle_gamma   90.00
#
_symmetry.space_group_name_H-M   'P 1'
#
loop_
_entity.id
_entity.type
_entity.pdbx_description
1 polymer ?
#
loop_
_entity_poly.entity_id
_entity_poly.type
_entity_poly.pdbx_seq_one_letter_code
_entity_poly.pdbx_strand_id
1 'polypeptide(L)'
;MMPAAQIYKKLSGVILEKSISVASSSPAGSDGNAYAVRTGAFATSSLINVNVVSVNRDLNNTVPLQISGLTGYNLTESKILTASGQTAETILENNISADSTGKFSLPPSSVLILKYIRNSVHIVETVYLRCWQALLQDFYGAALHPD
;
A
#
# COMPACT_ATOMS: atom_id res chain seq x y z
N MET A 1 -15.78 11.12 27.83
CA MET A 1 -14.86 11.72 26.83
C MET A 1 -14.05 10.58 26.23
N MET A 2 -13.98 10.46 24.89
CA MET A 2 -13.50 9.26 24.20
C MET A 2 -11.96 9.25 23.96
N PRO A 3 -11.29 8.10 24.00
CA PRO A 3 -9.84 7.95 23.71
C PRO A 3 -9.47 8.10 22.24
N ALA A 4 -10.45 8.15 21.33
CA ALA A 4 -10.22 8.36 19.90
C ALA A 4 -9.30 9.57 19.63
N ALA A 5 -9.42 10.64 20.45
CA ALA A 5 -8.56 11.82 20.41
C ALA A 5 -7.05 11.53 20.56
N GLN A 6 -6.67 10.49 21.30
CA GLN A 6 -5.26 10.11 21.51
C GLN A 6 -4.68 9.35 20.33
N ILE A 7 -5.48 8.61 19.55
CA ILE A 7 -5.05 7.97 18.30
C ILE A 7 -4.62 9.05 17.29
N TYR A 8 -5.35 10.16 17.23
CA TYR A 8 -5.01 11.30 16.36
C TYR A 8 -3.74 12.06 16.79
N LYS A 9 -3.39 12.04 18.10
CA LYS A 9 -2.20 12.73 18.62
C LYS A 9 -0.87 12.04 18.28
N LYS A 10 -0.89 10.75 17.95
CA LYS A 10 0.32 9.96 17.65
C LYS A 10 0.70 9.95 16.17
N LEU A 11 -0.16 10.47 15.30
CA LEU A 11 0.12 10.69 13.88
C LEU A 11 0.71 12.09 13.69
N SER A 12 1.93 12.30 14.21
CA SER A 12 2.74 13.48 13.89
C SER A 12 3.04 13.46 12.40
N GLY A 13 2.39 14.37 11.67
CA GLY A 13 2.44 14.46 10.21
C GLY A 13 3.84 14.77 9.69
N VAL A 14 4.56 13.73 9.28
CA VAL A 14 5.40 13.82 8.08
C VAL A 14 4.50 13.45 6.91
N ILE A 15 3.60 14.37 6.55
CA ILE A 15 2.84 14.28 5.30
C ILE A 15 3.83 14.60 4.19
N LEU A 16 4.53 13.56 3.72
CA LEU A 16 5.32 13.63 2.50
C LEU A 16 4.35 13.69 1.31
N GLU A 17 4.53 14.71 0.48
CA GLU A 17 3.84 14.96 -0.77
C GLU A 17 3.68 13.67 -1.58
N LYS A 18 2.50 13.51 -2.21
CA LYS A 18 2.00 12.35 -2.98
C LYS A 18 1.15 11.38 -2.17
N SER A 19 0.01 11.89 -1.69
CA SER A 19 -1.16 11.04 -1.52
C SER A 19 -1.49 10.41 -2.88
N ILE A 20 -1.39 9.10 -2.99
CA ILE A 20 -1.91 8.37 -4.14
C ILE A 20 -3.43 8.34 -3.95
N SER A 21 -4.18 8.90 -4.89
CA SER A 21 -5.64 8.83 -4.86
C SER A 21 -6.06 7.35 -4.87
N VAL A 22 -6.64 6.88 -3.78
CA VAL A 22 -7.19 5.53 -3.68
C VAL A 22 -8.67 5.61 -3.99
N ALA A 23 -9.09 5.10 -5.15
CA ALA A 23 -10.49 4.90 -5.45
C ALA A 23 -10.98 3.67 -4.68
N SER A 24 -11.76 3.89 -3.61
CA SER A 24 -12.43 2.81 -2.88
C SER A 24 -13.94 3.01 -2.97
N SER A 25 -14.67 2.01 -3.47
CA SER A 25 -16.08 1.89 -3.11
C SER A 25 -16.15 1.42 -1.66
N SER A 26 -16.90 2.13 -0.83
CA SER A 26 -17.12 1.78 0.57
C SER A 26 -18.62 1.60 0.79
N PRO A 27 -19.06 0.57 1.53
CA PRO A 27 -20.45 0.49 1.95
C PRO A 27 -20.75 1.64 2.93
N ALA A 28 -22.02 1.99 3.11
CA ALA A 28 -22.43 2.92 4.16
C ALA A 28 -22.10 2.34 5.55
N GLY A 29 -21.69 3.21 6.47
CA GLY A 29 -21.43 2.82 7.86
C GLY A 29 -22.71 2.63 8.65
N SER A 30 -22.68 1.75 9.65
CA SER A 30 -23.78 1.53 10.60
C SER A 30 -24.19 2.76 11.42
N ASP A 31 -23.35 3.79 11.46
CA ASP A 31 -23.61 5.08 12.12
C ASP A 31 -24.29 6.11 11.19
N GLY A 32 -24.76 5.70 10.01
CA GLY A 32 -25.44 6.55 9.03
C GLY A 32 -24.49 7.35 8.13
N ASN A 33 -23.18 7.18 8.25
CA ASN A 33 -22.23 7.81 7.33
C ASN A 33 -22.24 7.12 5.97
N ALA A 34 -21.97 7.90 4.92
CA ALA A 34 -21.94 7.39 3.54
C ALA A 34 -20.82 6.37 3.27
N TYR A 35 -19.87 6.19 4.19
CA TYR A 35 -18.78 5.23 4.07
C TYR A 35 -18.44 4.59 5.43
N ALA A 36 -18.14 3.30 5.39
CA ALA A 36 -17.68 2.48 6.52
C ALA A 36 -16.15 2.40 6.57
N VAL A 37 -15.49 2.47 5.42
CA VAL A 37 -14.04 2.30 5.29
C VAL A 37 -13.45 3.47 4.53
N ARG A 38 -12.29 3.95 4.98
CA ARG A 38 -11.49 4.93 4.26
C ARG A 38 -10.04 4.48 4.21
N THR A 39 -9.44 4.58 3.03
CA THR A 39 -8.06 4.16 2.77
C THR A 39 -7.23 5.33 2.27
N GLY A 40 -6.00 5.42 2.75
CA GLY A 40 -4.97 6.31 2.23
C GLY A 40 -3.70 5.52 1.94
N ALA A 41 -2.99 5.93 0.89
CA ALA A 41 -1.69 5.37 0.53
C ALA A 41 -0.63 6.48 0.46
N PHE A 42 0.55 6.17 0.97
CA PHE A 42 1.68 7.09 1.09
C PHE A 42 2.93 6.41 0.54
N ALA A 43 3.60 7.04 -0.41
CA ALA A 43 4.84 6.53 -0.98
C ALA A 43 6.04 7.36 -0.53
N THR A 44 7.22 6.75 -0.43
CA THR A 44 8.47 7.52 -0.31
C THR A 44 8.73 8.33 -1.58
N SER A 45 9.54 9.37 -1.50
CA SER A 45 9.94 10.17 -2.68
C SER A 45 10.57 9.33 -3.79
N SER A 46 11.31 8.29 -3.41
CA SER A 46 11.91 7.28 -4.30
C SER A 46 10.93 6.26 -4.88
N LEU A 47 9.68 6.26 -4.42
CA LEU A 47 8.63 5.28 -4.75
C LEU A 47 9.01 3.82 -4.43
N ILE A 48 10.05 3.59 -3.63
CA ILE A 48 10.51 2.23 -3.26
C ILE A 48 9.57 1.64 -2.21
N ASN A 49 9.13 2.45 -1.24
CA ASN A 49 8.25 1.99 -0.18
C ASN A 49 6.89 2.65 -0.32
N VAL A 50 5.83 1.85 -0.17
CA VAL A 50 4.44 2.32 -0.14
C VAL A 50 3.79 1.79 1.12
N ASN A 51 3.21 2.68 1.92
CA ASN A 51 2.40 2.33 3.07
C ASN A 51 0.93 2.58 2.75
N VAL A 52 0.08 1.61 3.04
CA VAL A 52 -1.37 1.74 2.92
C VAL A 52 -1.97 1.66 4.32
N VAL A 53 -2.79 2.64 4.67
CA VAL A 53 -3.53 2.69 5.93
C VAL A 53 -5.01 2.73 5.60
N SER A 54 -5.76 1.79 6.17
CA SER A 54 -7.22 1.75 6.00
C SER A 54 -7.90 1.69 7.35
N VAL A 55 -8.97 2.45 7.51
CA VAL A 55 -9.73 2.52 8.75
C VAL A 55 -11.14 2.01 8.47
N ASN A 56 -11.58 0.98 9.20
CA ASN A 56 -12.99 0.64 9.30
C ASN A 56 -13.58 1.36 10.51
N ARG A 57 -14.40 2.36 10.24
CA ARG A 57 -15.13 3.14 11.26
C ARG A 57 -16.49 2.54 11.60
N ASP A 58 -16.94 1.51 10.87
CA ASP A 58 -18.18 0.83 11.21
C ASP A 58 -18.05 0.20 12.60
N LEU A 59 -19.08 0.40 13.42
CA LEU A 59 -19.10 -0.04 14.81
C LEU A 59 -19.54 -1.50 14.97
N ASN A 60 -20.19 -2.05 13.95
CA ASN A 60 -20.90 -3.33 14.02
C ASN A 60 -20.46 -4.32 12.94
N ASN A 61 -20.05 -3.83 11.77
CA ASN A 61 -19.81 -4.66 10.61
C ASN A 61 -18.32 -4.82 10.29
N THR A 62 -17.93 -6.06 10.04
CA THR A 62 -16.66 -6.39 9.39
C THR A 62 -16.77 -6.06 7.90
N VAL A 63 -15.80 -5.33 7.36
CA VAL A 63 -15.80 -4.94 5.94
C VAL A 63 -14.63 -5.61 5.21
N PRO A 64 -14.88 -6.35 4.12
CA PRO A 64 -13.81 -6.89 3.30
C PRO A 64 -13.16 -5.77 2.45
N LEU A 65 -11.85 -5.66 2.49
CA LEU A 65 -11.08 -4.66 1.75
C LEU A 65 -10.09 -5.34 0.80
N GLN A 66 -10.16 -5.00 -0.48
CA GLN A 66 -9.16 -5.39 -1.47
C GLN A 66 -8.28 -4.20 -1.82
N ILE A 67 -6.96 -4.36 -1.73
CA ILE A 67 -6.02 -3.35 -2.21
C ILE A 67 -5.68 -3.63 -3.67
N SER A 68 -5.76 -2.61 -4.51
CA SER A 68 -5.47 -2.68 -5.94
C SER A 68 -4.48 -1.59 -6.34
N GLY A 69 -3.86 -1.73 -7.51
CA GLY A 69 -2.93 -0.71 -8.05
C GLY A 69 -1.50 -0.77 -7.50
N LEU A 70 -1.13 -1.87 -6.82
CA LEU A 70 0.22 -2.11 -6.29
C LEU A 70 1.00 -3.16 -7.09
N THR A 71 0.68 -3.33 -8.38
CA THR A 71 1.44 -4.22 -9.27
C THR A 71 2.91 -3.80 -9.30
N GLY A 72 3.82 -4.79 -9.12
CA GLY A 72 5.25 -4.54 -9.03
C GLY A 72 5.75 -4.18 -7.62
N TYR A 73 4.89 -4.30 -6.60
CA TYR A 73 5.27 -4.23 -5.19
C TYR A 73 4.96 -5.54 -4.47
N ASN A 74 5.82 -5.90 -3.52
CA ASN A 74 5.64 -7.02 -2.60
C ASN A 74 5.19 -6.49 -1.24
N LEU A 75 4.18 -7.12 -0.67
CA LEU A 75 3.76 -6.88 0.71
C LEU A 75 4.83 -7.43 1.65
N THR A 76 5.39 -6.57 2.51
CA THR A 76 6.44 -6.95 3.48
C THR A 76 5.93 -7.00 4.91
N GLU A 77 4.88 -6.23 5.23
CA GLU A 77 4.27 -6.20 6.56
C GLU A 77 2.78 -5.94 6.44
N SER A 78 1.98 -6.68 7.21
CA SER A 78 0.54 -6.52 7.27
C SER A 78 0.03 -6.68 8.70
N LYS A 79 -0.49 -5.59 9.23
CA LYS A 79 -0.93 -5.47 10.62
C LYS A 79 -2.32 -4.92 10.72
N ILE A 80 -3.04 -5.36 11.73
CA ILE A 80 -4.32 -4.79 12.11
C ILE A 80 -4.30 -4.37 13.57
N LEU A 81 -4.78 -3.15 13.80
CA LEU A 81 -5.03 -2.60 15.11
C LEU A 81 -6.52 -2.72 15.40
N THR A 82 -6.87 -3.33 16.51
CA THR A 82 -8.25 -3.46 16.99
C THR A 82 -8.34 -3.06 18.46
N ALA A 83 -9.56 -2.86 18.94
CA ALA A 83 -9.85 -2.72 20.36
C ALA A 83 -10.80 -3.84 20.78
N SER A 84 -10.76 -4.25 22.05
CA SER A 84 -11.69 -5.26 22.59
C SER A 84 -13.12 -4.74 22.75
N GLY A 85 -13.34 -3.43 22.59
CA GLY A 85 -14.64 -2.76 22.61
C GLY A 85 -14.50 -1.26 22.37
N GLN A 86 -15.62 -0.56 22.17
CA GLN A 86 -15.62 0.88 21.82
C GLN A 86 -15.05 1.80 22.91
N THR A 87 -15.07 1.35 24.17
CA THR A 87 -14.54 2.07 25.33
C THR A 87 -13.26 1.45 25.87
N ALA A 88 -12.66 0.52 25.13
CA ALA A 88 -11.43 -0.13 25.56
C ALA A 88 -10.24 0.83 25.37
N GLU A 89 -9.43 0.98 26.42
CA GLU A 89 -8.19 1.76 26.38
C GLU A 89 -7.01 0.93 25.82
N THR A 90 -7.21 -0.38 25.67
CA THR A 90 -6.20 -1.30 25.17
C THR A 90 -6.37 -1.50 23.67
N ILE A 91 -5.33 -1.16 22.91
CA ILE A 91 -5.21 -1.47 21.48
C ILE A 91 -4.45 -2.78 21.32
N LEU A 92 -5.01 -3.70 20.55
CA LEU A 92 -4.40 -4.96 20.15
C LEU A 92 -3.80 -4.81 18.77
N GLU A 93 -2.52 -5.18 18.62
CA GLU A 93 -1.83 -5.25 17.34
C GLU A 93 -1.64 -6.71 16.97
N ASN A 94 -2.16 -7.11 15.80
CA ASN A 94 -2.02 -8.47 15.29
C ASN A 94 -1.54 -8.45 13.84
N ASN A 95 -0.85 -9.51 13.44
CA ASN A 95 -0.62 -9.76 12.02
C ASN A 95 -1.93 -10.15 11.34
N ILE A 96 -2.09 -9.75 10.07
CA ILE A 96 -3.26 -10.11 9.27
C ILE A 96 -2.81 -10.52 7.88
N SER A 97 -3.44 -11.53 7.29
CA SER A 97 -3.22 -11.94 5.91
C SER A 97 -4.47 -11.70 5.08
N ALA A 98 -4.29 -11.48 3.78
CA ALA A 98 -5.40 -11.53 2.85
C ALA A 98 -5.94 -12.96 2.74
N ASP A 99 -7.23 -13.09 2.43
CA ASP A 99 -7.85 -14.36 2.08
C ASP A 99 -7.42 -14.84 0.68
N SER A 100 -7.96 -15.99 0.25
CA SER A 100 -7.68 -16.57 -1.08
C SER A 100 -8.12 -15.68 -2.25
N THR A 101 -8.94 -14.66 -1.99
CA THR A 101 -9.40 -13.67 -2.98
C THR A 101 -8.60 -12.37 -2.93
N GLY A 102 -7.59 -12.28 -2.06
CA GLY A 102 -6.77 -11.09 -1.88
C GLY A 102 -7.43 -10.01 -1.02
N LYS A 103 -8.48 -10.34 -0.24
CA LYS A 103 -9.18 -9.39 0.62
C LYS A 103 -8.72 -9.51 2.07
N PHE A 104 -8.56 -8.36 2.72
CA PHE A 104 -8.36 -8.27 4.16
C PHE A 104 -9.72 -8.10 4.84
N SER A 105 -9.96 -8.88 5.88
CA SER A 105 -11.14 -8.74 6.73
C SER A 105 -10.89 -7.65 7.76
N LEU A 106 -11.54 -6.48 7.66
CA LEU A 106 -11.41 -5.40 8.63
C LEU A 106 -12.55 -5.51 9.65
N PRO A 107 -12.30 -5.96 10.90
CA PRO A 107 -13.32 -5.99 11.94
C PRO A 107 -13.86 -4.58 12.25
N PRO A 108 -14.96 -4.47 12.99
CA PRO A 108 -15.46 -3.19 13.45
C PRO A 108 -14.39 -2.38 14.18
N SER A 109 -14.38 -1.06 13.98
CA SER A 109 -13.47 -0.12 14.67
C SER A 109 -11.99 -0.55 14.60
N SER A 110 -11.51 -0.83 13.38
CA SER A 110 -10.16 -1.34 13.15
C SER A 110 -9.33 -0.46 12.22
N VAL A 111 -8.00 -0.59 12.32
CA VAL A 111 -7.04 0.06 11.43
C VAL A 111 -6.14 -0.99 10.81
N LEU A 112 -6.18 -1.13 9.50
CA LEU A 112 -5.26 -1.95 8.71
C LEU A 112 -4.05 -1.10 8.31
N ILE A 113 -2.85 -1.64 8.50
CA ILE A 113 -1.58 -1.05 8.07
C ILE A 113 -0.86 -2.09 7.21
N LEU A 114 -0.56 -1.72 5.98
CA LEU A 114 0.19 -2.54 5.04
C LEU A 114 1.44 -1.79 4.61
N LYS A 115 2.56 -2.49 4.52
CA LYS A 115 3.81 -1.97 3.97
C LYS A 115 4.21 -2.79 2.76
N TYR A 116 4.54 -2.09 1.71
CA TYR A 116 4.94 -2.65 0.44
C TYR A 116 6.32 -2.12 0.08
N ILE A 117 7.15 -2.99 -0.48
CA ILE A 117 8.40 -2.64 -1.13
C ILE A 117 8.29 -2.93 -2.62
N ARG A 118 8.80 -2.03 -3.46
CA ARG A 118 8.88 -2.27 -4.88
C ARG A 118 9.70 -3.53 -5.10
N ASN A 119 9.22 -4.41 -5.97
CA ASN A 119 10.02 -5.55 -6.42
C ASN A 119 11.33 -4.97 -6.93
N SER A 120 12.46 -5.48 -6.46
CA SER A 120 13.73 -5.19 -7.12
C SER A 120 13.53 -5.54 -8.58
N VAL A 121 13.47 -4.52 -9.44
CA VAL A 121 13.57 -4.74 -10.87
C VAL A 121 15.00 -5.25 -11.00
N HIS A 122 15.16 -6.58 -11.05
CA HIS A 122 16.21 -7.11 -11.88
C HIS A 122 15.88 -6.53 -13.25
N ILE A 123 16.51 -5.41 -13.58
CA ILE A 123 16.78 -5.12 -14.97
C ILE A 123 17.68 -6.29 -15.31
N VAL A 124 17.09 -7.37 -15.82
CA VAL A 124 17.88 -8.37 -16.49
C VAL A 124 18.64 -7.54 -17.52
N GLU A 125 19.96 -7.58 -17.42
CA GLU A 125 20.96 -6.86 -18.22
C GLU A 125 20.80 -7.05 -19.74
N THR A 126 19.67 -7.56 -20.23
CA THR A 126 19.37 -7.80 -21.63
C THR A 126 19.23 -6.51 -22.44
N VAL A 127 18.89 -5.36 -21.83
CA VAL A 127 18.77 -4.09 -22.57
C VAL A 127 20.14 -3.42 -22.77
N TYR A 128 21.02 -3.44 -21.76
CA TYR A 128 22.37 -2.86 -21.91
C TYR A 128 23.25 -3.69 -22.85
N LEU A 129 23.17 -5.03 -22.82
CA LEU A 129 23.91 -5.88 -23.76
C LEU A 129 23.48 -5.66 -25.21
N ARG A 130 22.18 -5.44 -25.49
CA ARG A 130 21.71 -5.16 -26.85
C ARG A 130 22.09 -3.78 -27.36
N CYS A 131 22.07 -2.75 -26.51
CA CYS A 131 22.54 -1.42 -26.88
C CYS A 131 24.06 -1.40 -27.12
N TRP A 132 24.84 -2.13 -26.32
CA TRP A 132 26.29 -2.24 -26.50
C TRP A 132 26.67 -3.06 -27.75
N GLN A 133 25.95 -4.16 -28.03
CA GLN A 133 26.16 -4.95 -29.26
C GLN A 133 25.78 -4.17 -30.52
N ALA A 134 24.69 -3.39 -30.49
CA ALA A 134 24.30 -2.53 -31.61
C ALA A 134 25.33 -1.42 -31.86
N LEU A 135 25.87 -0.78 -30.80
CA LEU A 135 26.91 0.23 -30.92
C LEU A 135 28.24 -0.36 -31.45
N LEU A 136 28.62 -1.57 -31.04
CA LEU A 136 29.82 -2.23 -31.56
C LEU A 136 29.68 -2.65 -33.03
N GLN A 137 28.49 -3.09 -33.47
CA GLN A 137 28.25 -3.41 -34.88
C GLN A 137 28.29 -2.17 -35.78
N ASP A 138 27.76 -1.03 -35.33
CA ASP A 138 27.83 0.22 -36.09
C ASP A 138 29.27 0.78 -36.16
N PHE A 139 30.06 0.65 -35.09
CA PHE A 139 31.45 1.12 -35.08
C PHE A 139 32.44 0.21 -35.82
N TYR A 140 32.26 -1.12 -35.79
CA TYR A 140 33.16 -2.06 -36.47
C TYR A 140 32.68 -2.50 -37.86
N GLY A 141 31.38 -2.38 -38.18
CA GLY A 141 30.83 -2.71 -39.49
C GLY A 141 31.20 -1.70 -40.58
N ALA A 142 31.48 -0.45 -40.22
CA ALA A 142 31.88 0.61 -41.16
C ALA A 142 33.36 0.52 -41.62
N ALA A 143 34.17 -0.38 -41.03
CA ALA A 143 35.61 -0.47 -41.32
C ALA A 143 36.01 -1.59 -42.30
N LEU A 144 35.06 -2.34 -42.89
CA LEU A 144 35.36 -3.53 -43.72
C LEU A 144 34.89 -3.46 -45.18
N HIS A 145 34.48 -2.29 -45.68
CA HIS A 145 34.33 -2.06 -47.11
C HIS A 145 35.12 -0.82 -47.55
N PRO A 146 36.42 -0.96 -47.83
CA PRO A 146 37.10 0.00 -48.68
C PRO A 146 36.66 -0.26 -50.13
N ASP A 147 35.94 0.70 -50.71
CA ASP A 147 35.96 0.89 -52.16
C ASP A 147 37.35 1.39 -52.59
#